data_AF-A0A4Z0PJX5-F1
#
_entry.id   AF-A0A4Z0PJX5-F1
#
_cell.length_a   1.000
_cell.length_b   1.000
_cell.length_c   1.000
_cell.angle_alpha   90.00
_cell.angle_beta   90.00
_cell.angle_gamma   90.00
#
_symmetry.space_group_name_H-M   'P 1'
#
loop_
_entity.id
_entity.type
_entity.pdbx_description
1 polymer ?
#
loop_
_entity_poly.entity_id
_entity_poly.type
_entity_poly.pdbx_seq_one_letter_code
_entity_poly.pdbx_strand_id
1 'polypeptide(L)'
;MATETRNFYKSLIDTLLEARSRGNPHYDDIYENTLSILVQATANGEENIYSILNNVAKISDILSLDTKISIDYISIDDSRTRHQLRLDNLAMGRSRYGLNQHTEGSSFDDYCRFAQLQAEELINFFYTQKFSTPVLIQQFVINNNKNYRENIASRTVANKVTDITYFYKLFAFNQIYQFKEYWTLLQVSYVRNQASHRCSITGDKEDELMCDYEIKQLPGKMRNSLTYSDQKLYDKCEKIMFRREADYEKVSIALHALYKTVTTNL
;
A
#
# COMPACT_ATOMS: atom_id res chain seq x y z
N MET A 1 -41.74 14.11 0.76
CA MET A 1 -40.31 14.48 0.86
C MET A 1 -39.82 14.45 2.31
N ALA A 2 -40.22 15.35 3.21
CA ALA A 2 -39.69 15.38 4.60
C ALA A 2 -39.78 14.05 5.39
N THR A 3 -40.84 13.25 5.18
CA THR A 3 -41.04 11.96 5.87
C THR A 3 -40.09 10.86 5.38
N GLU A 4 -39.77 10.81 4.09
CA GLU A 4 -38.88 9.82 3.50
C GLU A 4 -37.42 10.08 3.92
N THR A 5 -37.01 11.34 3.92
CA THR A 5 -35.69 11.75 4.40
C THR A 5 -35.50 11.41 5.87
N ARG A 6 -36.53 11.62 6.71
CA ARG A 6 -36.51 11.27 8.14
C ARG A 6 -36.40 9.77 8.39
N ASN A 7 -37.07 8.96 7.55
CA ASN A 7 -36.99 7.49 7.62
C ASN A 7 -35.60 6.98 7.19
N PHE A 8 -34.98 7.61 6.19
CA PHE A 8 -33.61 7.31 5.78
C PHE A 8 -32.60 7.61 6.90
N TYR A 9 -32.69 8.78 7.56
CA TYR A 9 -31.81 9.10 8.69
C TYR A 9 -31.94 8.12 9.85
N LYS A 10 -33.17 7.74 10.17
CA LYS A 10 -33.43 6.76 11.23
C LYS A 10 -32.78 5.41 10.90
N SER A 11 -32.94 4.93 9.67
CA SER A 11 -32.29 3.70 9.20
C SER A 11 -30.76 3.76 9.25
N LEU A 12 -30.17 4.90 8.91
CA LEU A 12 -28.71 5.07 8.92
C LEU A 12 -28.17 5.11 10.36
N ILE A 13 -28.85 5.82 11.26
CA ILE A 13 -28.53 5.85 12.70
C ILE A 13 -28.60 4.44 13.28
N ASP A 14 -29.67 3.70 12.97
CA ASP A 14 -29.86 2.33 13.46
C ASP A 14 -28.73 1.40 12.95
N THR A 15 -28.29 1.57 11.71
CA THR A 15 -27.16 0.81 11.14
C THR A 15 -25.83 1.11 11.84
N LEU A 16 -25.56 2.39 12.15
CA LEU A 16 -24.35 2.81 12.86
C LEU A 16 -24.36 2.31 14.32
N LEU A 17 -25.52 2.32 14.98
CA LEU A 17 -25.69 1.76 16.33
C LEU A 17 -25.51 0.23 16.35
N GLU A 18 -25.98 -0.46 15.31
CA GLU A 18 -25.77 -1.91 15.16
C GLU A 18 -24.30 -2.25 14.87
N ALA A 19 -23.60 -1.43 14.07
CA ALA A 19 -22.15 -1.60 13.85
C ALA A 19 -21.35 -1.40 15.14
N ARG A 20 -21.77 -0.45 16.01
CA ARG A 20 -21.16 -0.21 17.32
C ARG A 20 -21.39 -1.38 18.30
N SER A 21 -22.60 -1.94 18.33
CA SER A 21 -22.94 -3.06 19.24
C SER A 21 -22.17 -4.33 18.93
N ARG A 22 -21.63 -4.47 17.71
CA ARG A 22 -20.71 -5.55 17.30
C ARG A 22 -19.27 -5.36 17.81
N GLY A 23 -19.01 -4.34 18.63
CA GLY A 23 -17.83 -4.26 19.48
C GLY A 23 -16.56 -3.80 18.77
N ASN A 24 -16.65 -2.80 17.88
CA ASN A 24 -15.47 -2.15 17.31
C ASN A 24 -15.18 -0.81 18.04
N PRO A 25 -14.48 -0.83 19.20
CA PRO A 25 -14.24 0.36 20.03
C PRO A 25 -13.29 1.37 19.39
N HIS A 26 -12.71 1.05 18.22
CA HIS A 26 -11.73 1.92 17.57
C HIS A 26 -12.36 3.15 16.89
N TYR A 27 -13.68 3.21 16.84
CA TYR A 27 -14.45 4.21 16.12
C TYR A 27 -15.37 5.05 17.01
N ASP A 28 -15.35 4.88 18.34
CA ASP A 28 -16.28 5.59 19.23
C ASP A 28 -16.23 7.12 19.03
N ASP A 29 -15.04 7.73 18.88
CA ASP A 29 -14.92 9.19 18.65
C ASP A 29 -15.42 9.65 17.26
N ILE A 30 -15.34 8.78 16.25
CA ILE A 30 -15.81 9.04 14.89
C ILE A 30 -17.33 8.82 14.80
N TYR A 31 -17.83 7.78 15.47
CA TYR A 31 -19.25 7.48 15.62
C TYR A 31 -19.96 8.60 16.38
N GLU A 32 -19.45 9.02 17.53
CA GLU A 32 -20.07 10.08 18.35
C GLU A 32 -20.07 11.44 17.63
N ASN A 33 -19.00 11.79 16.91
CA ASN A 33 -19.00 12.99 16.07
C ASN A 33 -20.00 12.89 14.91
N THR A 34 -20.07 11.75 14.22
CA THR A 34 -20.98 11.54 13.08
C THR A 34 -22.44 11.53 13.54
N LEU A 35 -22.74 10.89 14.66
CA LEU A 35 -24.05 10.89 15.32
C LEU A 35 -24.46 12.30 15.75
N SER A 36 -23.57 13.05 16.39
CA SER A 36 -23.81 14.44 16.79
C SER A 36 -24.16 15.33 15.60
N ILE A 37 -23.41 15.21 14.50
CA ILE A 37 -23.66 15.96 13.25
C ILE A 37 -25.00 15.56 12.61
N LEU A 38 -25.33 14.27 12.57
CA LEU A 38 -26.60 13.76 12.02
C LEU A 38 -27.81 14.22 12.85
N VAL A 39 -27.70 14.23 14.18
CA VAL A 39 -28.73 14.75 15.09
C VAL A 39 -28.95 16.25 14.88
N GLN A 40 -27.87 17.03 14.72
CA GLN A 40 -27.96 18.46 14.40
C GLN A 40 -28.56 18.73 13.02
N ALA A 41 -28.28 17.88 12.02
CA ALA A 41 -28.85 17.96 10.67
C ALA A 41 -30.36 17.72 10.67
N THR A 42 -30.86 16.79 11.49
CA THR A 42 -32.30 16.56 11.66
C THR A 42 -33.02 17.73 12.36
N ALA A 43 -32.29 18.61 13.04
CA ALA A 43 -32.84 19.77 13.73
C ALA A 43 -32.83 21.06 12.87
N ASN A 44 -31.88 21.20 11.93
CA ASN A 44 -31.66 22.43 11.16
C ASN A 44 -31.80 22.19 9.65
N GLY A 45 -32.98 22.55 9.09
CA GLY A 45 -33.31 22.87 7.69
C GLY A 45 -32.53 22.30 6.48
N GLU A 46 -33.27 22.00 5.40
CA GLU A 46 -32.89 21.23 4.20
C GLU A 46 -31.60 21.63 3.44
N GLU A 47 -31.12 22.88 3.50
CA GLU A 47 -29.90 23.28 2.77
C GLU A 47 -28.60 22.70 3.37
N ASN A 48 -28.54 22.55 4.70
CA ASN A 48 -27.37 21.95 5.37
C ASN A 48 -27.36 20.42 5.20
N ILE A 49 -28.53 19.86 4.91
CA ILE A 49 -28.77 18.42 4.81
C ILE A 49 -28.05 17.82 3.59
N TYR A 50 -28.02 18.50 2.44
CA TYR A 50 -27.30 17.99 1.25
C TYR A 50 -25.78 17.96 1.43
N SER A 51 -25.20 18.97 2.06
CA SER A 51 -23.78 19.01 2.42
C SER A 51 -23.43 17.88 3.39
N ILE A 52 -24.27 17.67 4.40
CA ILE A 52 -24.09 16.63 5.41
C ILE A 52 -24.29 15.23 4.79
N LEU A 53 -25.28 15.04 3.92
CA LEU A 53 -25.50 13.80 3.16
C LEU A 53 -24.29 13.44 2.31
N ASN A 54 -23.66 14.42 1.66
CA ASN A 54 -22.47 14.20 0.86
C ASN A 54 -21.27 13.79 1.75
N ASN A 55 -21.14 14.39 2.94
CA ASN A 55 -20.09 14.02 3.89
C ASN A 55 -20.34 12.64 4.51
N VAL A 56 -21.59 12.31 4.83
CA VAL A 56 -21.98 11.03 5.42
C VAL A 56 -21.90 9.89 4.40
N ALA A 57 -22.29 10.13 3.14
CA ALA A 57 -22.05 9.18 2.05
C ALA A 57 -20.56 8.94 1.85
N LYS A 58 -19.73 9.99 1.87
CA LYS A 58 -18.26 9.86 1.83
C LYS A 58 -17.71 9.08 3.02
N ILE A 59 -18.21 9.32 4.24
CA ILE A 59 -17.79 8.60 5.45
C ILE A 59 -18.23 7.14 5.37
N SER A 60 -19.47 6.86 4.95
CA SER A 60 -20.02 5.52 4.76
C SER A 60 -19.29 4.76 3.65
N ASP A 61 -18.94 5.43 2.56
CA ASP A 61 -18.10 4.87 1.50
C ASP A 61 -16.72 4.56 2.06
N ILE A 62 -16.06 5.50 2.74
CA ILE A 62 -14.76 5.26 3.40
C ILE A 62 -14.82 4.06 4.37
N LEU A 63 -15.87 3.96 5.19
CA LEU A 63 -16.07 2.86 6.14
C LEU A 63 -16.38 1.54 5.43
N SER A 64 -17.11 1.56 4.32
CA SER A 64 -17.40 0.39 3.50
C SER A 64 -16.18 -0.08 2.71
N LEU A 65 -15.33 0.85 2.28
CA LEU A 65 -14.05 0.57 1.60
C LEU A 65 -13.03 -0.09 2.52
N ASP A 66 -13.09 0.22 3.81
CA ASP A 66 -12.27 -0.41 4.86
C ASP A 66 -12.60 -1.91 5.04
N THR A 67 -13.74 -2.40 4.55
CA THR A 67 -14.14 -3.81 4.77
C THR A 67 -13.68 -4.80 3.70
N LYS A 68 -13.30 -4.36 2.49
CA LYS A 68 -13.02 -5.31 1.38
C LYS A 68 -11.55 -5.70 1.22
N ILE A 69 -10.59 -4.81 1.52
CA ILE A 69 -9.14 -5.03 1.30
C ILE A 69 -8.31 -4.18 2.30
N SER A 70 -8.72 -4.12 3.55
CA SER A 70 -7.97 -3.43 4.61
C SER A 70 -7.11 -4.46 5.35
N ILE A 71 -5.83 -4.12 5.57
CA ILE A 71 -4.95 -4.95 6.38
C ILE A 71 -5.10 -4.50 7.82
N ASP A 72 -5.58 -5.38 8.70
CA ASP A 72 -5.63 -5.07 10.11
C ASP A 72 -4.26 -5.26 10.76
N TYR A 73 -3.59 -4.15 11.04
CA TYR A 73 -2.29 -4.06 11.71
C TYR A 73 -2.36 -4.18 13.25
N ILE A 74 -3.44 -4.72 13.82
CA ILE A 74 -3.60 -4.83 15.28
C ILE A 74 -2.45 -5.58 15.99
N SER A 75 -1.79 -6.52 15.30
CA SER A 75 -0.68 -7.29 15.87
C SER A 75 0.65 -6.54 15.96
N ILE A 76 0.76 -5.36 15.34
CA ILE A 76 1.91 -4.47 15.48
C ILE A 76 1.82 -3.81 16.85
N ASP A 77 2.77 -4.07 17.73
CA ASP A 77 2.79 -3.59 19.12
C ASP A 77 3.06 -2.07 19.21
N ASP A 78 4.00 -1.56 18.41
CA ASP A 78 4.35 -0.15 18.36
C ASP A 78 3.18 0.71 17.82
N SER A 79 2.59 1.49 18.72
CA SER A 79 1.41 2.30 18.42
C SER A 79 1.63 3.32 17.29
N ARG A 80 2.84 3.86 17.17
CA ARG A 80 3.18 4.85 16.14
C ARG A 80 3.25 4.19 14.76
N THR A 81 4.00 3.10 14.65
CA THR A 81 4.10 2.28 13.43
C THR A 81 2.72 1.81 13.00
N ARG A 82 1.93 1.25 13.93
CA ARG A 82 0.56 0.78 13.66
C ARG A 82 -0.34 1.90 13.13
N HIS A 83 -0.26 3.09 13.72
CA HIS A 83 -1.05 4.24 13.27
C HIS A 83 -0.64 4.68 11.85
N GLN A 84 0.66 4.79 11.57
CA GLN A 84 1.17 5.16 10.26
C GLN A 84 0.74 4.15 9.17
N LEU A 85 0.87 2.85 9.45
CA LEU A 85 0.45 1.79 8.54
C LEU A 85 -1.05 1.87 8.21
N ARG A 86 -1.90 2.20 9.20
CA ARG A 86 -3.34 2.41 8.98
C ARG A 86 -3.63 3.63 8.10
N LEU A 87 -2.93 4.74 8.32
CA LEU A 87 -3.07 5.93 7.48
C LEU A 87 -2.68 5.65 6.03
N ASP A 88 -1.56 4.94 5.82
CA ASP A 88 -1.11 4.57 4.49
C ASP A 88 -2.05 3.55 3.82
N ASN A 89 -2.63 2.62 4.58
CA ASN A 89 -3.64 1.68 4.07
C ASN A 89 -4.91 2.40 3.60
N LEU A 90 -5.39 3.37 4.38
CA LEU A 90 -6.52 4.21 4.02
C LEU A 90 -6.22 5.03 2.75
N ALA A 91 -5.03 5.62 2.65
CA ALA A 91 -4.61 6.39 1.49
C ALA A 91 -4.45 5.51 0.23
N MET A 92 -3.95 4.28 0.40
CA MET A 92 -3.91 3.25 -0.63
C MET A 92 -5.34 2.96 -1.13
N GLY A 93 -6.28 2.70 -0.22
CA GLY A 93 -7.69 2.51 -0.56
C GLY A 93 -8.27 3.69 -1.34
N ARG A 94 -8.09 4.92 -0.85
CA ARG A 94 -8.56 6.14 -1.54
C ARG A 94 -8.05 6.26 -2.96
N SER A 95 -6.78 5.88 -3.20
CA SER A 95 -6.16 5.92 -4.51
C SER A 95 -6.78 4.93 -5.50
N ARG A 96 -7.20 3.75 -5.03
CA ARG A 96 -7.92 2.76 -5.85
C ARG A 96 -9.31 3.23 -6.28
N TYR A 97 -10.00 3.97 -5.42
CA TYR A 97 -11.40 4.38 -5.65
C TYR A 97 -11.53 5.82 -6.15
N GLY A 98 -10.42 6.51 -6.40
CA GLY A 98 -10.43 7.89 -6.89
C GLY A 98 -11.03 8.89 -5.91
N LEU A 99 -10.86 8.64 -4.61
CA LEU A 99 -11.34 9.53 -3.54
C LEU A 99 -10.29 10.58 -3.14
N ASN A 100 -9.19 10.68 -3.89
CA ASN A 100 -8.15 11.68 -3.66
C ASN A 100 -8.63 13.04 -4.17
N GLN A 101 -8.52 14.08 -3.35
CA GLN A 101 -8.99 15.43 -3.70
C GLN A 101 -8.24 16.08 -4.88
N HIS A 102 -7.11 15.50 -5.29
CA HIS A 102 -6.17 16.08 -6.26
C HIS A 102 -5.99 15.24 -7.53
N THR A 103 -6.65 14.08 -7.62
CA THR A 103 -6.51 13.17 -8.77
C THR A 103 -7.90 12.73 -9.22
N GLU A 104 -8.23 12.92 -10.49
CA GLU A 104 -9.49 12.42 -11.05
C GLU A 104 -9.39 10.91 -11.25
N GLY A 105 -10.30 10.15 -10.65
CA GLY A 105 -10.38 8.70 -10.83
C GLY A 105 -9.29 7.91 -10.09
N SER A 106 -9.28 6.61 -10.34
CA SER A 106 -8.34 5.69 -9.68
C SER A 106 -6.90 5.89 -10.19
N SER A 107 -5.94 5.76 -9.28
CA SER A 107 -4.51 5.93 -9.56
C SER A 107 -3.74 4.72 -9.05
N PHE A 108 -3.34 3.84 -9.98
CA PHE A 108 -2.52 2.67 -9.65
C PHE A 108 -1.12 3.07 -9.18
N ASP A 109 -0.57 4.16 -9.72
CA ASP A 109 0.72 4.68 -9.30
C ASP A 109 0.69 5.17 -7.84
N ASP A 110 -0.35 5.91 -7.44
CA ASP A 110 -0.54 6.31 -6.04
C ASP A 110 -0.84 5.10 -5.14
N TYR A 111 -1.59 4.13 -5.64
CA TYR A 111 -1.82 2.87 -4.94
C TYR A 111 -0.50 2.16 -4.62
N CYS A 112 0.36 1.97 -5.63
CA CYS A 112 1.70 1.41 -5.46
C CYS A 112 2.58 2.27 -4.55
N ARG A 113 2.44 3.60 -4.59
CA ARG A 113 3.16 4.50 -3.68
C ARG A 113 2.82 4.21 -2.22
N PHE A 114 1.54 4.15 -1.86
CA PHE A 114 1.12 3.88 -0.49
C PHE A 114 1.37 2.42 -0.08
N ALA A 115 1.27 1.47 -1.01
CA ALA A 115 1.67 0.08 -0.76
C ALA A 115 3.18 -0.04 -0.45
N GLN A 116 4.03 0.69 -1.19
CA GLN A 116 5.47 0.74 -0.95
C GLN A 116 5.80 1.34 0.42
N LEU A 117 5.11 2.41 0.84
CA LEU A 117 5.28 3.01 2.17
C LEU A 117 4.95 2.00 3.28
N GLN A 118 3.82 1.29 3.15
CA GLN A 118 3.46 0.23 4.10
C GLN A 118 4.51 -0.89 4.13
N ALA A 119 4.98 -1.35 2.97
CA ALA A 119 5.99 -2.41 2.90
C ALA A 119 7.34 -1.98 3.50
N GLU A 120 7.75 -0.73 3.28
CA GLU A 120 8.97 -0.17 3.85
C GLU A 120 8.88 -0.03 5.37
N GLU A 121 7.75 0.46 5.88
CA GLU A 121 7.51 0.60 7.31
C GLU A 121 7.46 -0.78 8.01
N LEU A 122 6.79 -1.77 7.42
CA LEU A 122 6.78 -3.15 7.94
C LEU A 122 8.18 -3.77 8.01
N ILE A 123 8.99 -3.58 6.97
CA ILE A 123 10.37 -4.08 6.95
C ILE A 123 11.23 -3.34 7.98
N ASN A 124 11.08 -2.02 8.10
CA ASN A 124 11.78 -1.24 9.12
C ASN A 124 11.43 -1.74 10.51
N PHE A 125 10.14 -1.87 10.80
CA PHE A 125 9.61 -2.39 12.04
C PHE A 125 10.20 -3.77 12.38
N PHE A 126 10.17 -4.72 11.43
CA PHE A 126 10.77 -6.04 11.62
C PHE A 126 12.24 -5.93 12.06
N TYR A 127 13.05 -5.17 11.34
CA TYR A 127 14.48 -5.04 11.63
C TYR A 127 14.75 -4.32 12.95
N THR A 128 13.96 -3.32 13.32
CA THR A 128 14.11 -2.61 14.60
C THR A 128 13.70 -3.46 15.79
N GLN A 129 12.73 -4.37 15.62
CA GLN A 129 12.33 -5.31 16.68
C GLN A 129 13.32 -6.48 16.80
N LYS A 130 13.84 -6.96 15.67
CA LYS A 130 14.72 -8.14 15.65
C LYS A 130 16.16 -7.83 16.08
N PHE A 131 16.63 -6.60 15.88
CA PHE A 131 18.02 -6.21 16.13
C PHE A 131 18.11 -4.96 17.00
N SER A 132 19.00 -4.99 17.98
CA SER A 132 19.18 -3.90 18.94
C SER A 132 19.85 -2.65 18.36
N THR A 133 20.53 -2.76 17.21
CA THR A 133 21.25 -1.61 16.61
C THR A 133 21.20 -1.63 15.07
N PRO A 134 21.28 -0.46 14.42
CA PRO A 134 21.41 -0.34 12.96
C PRO A 134 22.63 -1.05 12.37
N VAL A 135 23.72 -1.15 13.13
CA VAL A 135 24.94 -1.86 12.71
C VAL A 135 24.68 -3.35 12.56
N LEU A 136 23.95 -3.97 13.50
CA LEU A 136 23.58 -5.39 13.41
C LEU A 136 22.63 -5.65 12.24
N ILE A 137 21.70 -4.73 11.97
CA ILE A 137 20.85 -4.78 10.77
C ILE A 137 21.71 -4.77 9.51
N GLN A 138 22.68 -3.85 9.43
CA GLN A 138 23.59 -3.74 8.29
C GLN A 138 24.40 -5.02 8.08
N GLN A 139 24.93 -5.60 9.15
CA GLN A 139 25.65 -6.88 9.11
C GLN A 139 24.76 -8.02 8.63
N PHE A 140 23.52 -8.11 9.13
CA PHE A 140 22.56 -9.09 8.64
C PHE A 140 22.31 -8.93 7.14
N VAL A 141 22.12 -7.70 6.65
CA VAL A 141 21.93 -7.44 5.22
C VAL A 141 23.16 -7.82 4.41
N ILE A 142 24.38 -7.52 4.88
CA ILE A 142 25.64 -7.93 4.22
C ILE A 142 25.71 -9.45 4.08
N ASN A 143 25.37 -10.19 5.12
CA ASN A 143 25.47 -11.65 5.13
C ASN A 143 24.44 -12.32 4.22
N ASN A 144 23.28 -11.69 4.03
CA ASN A 144 22.14 -12.26 3.29
C ASN A 144 21.86 -11.54 1.96
N ASN A 145 22.75 -10.65 1.50
CA ASN A 145 22.60 -9.94 0.24
C ASN A 145 23.94 -9.74 -0.46
N LYS A 146 24.24 -10.61 -1.43
CA LYS A 146 25.49 -10.57 -2.20
C LYS A 146 25.71 -9.21 -2.89
N ASN A 147 24.67 -8.63 -3.48
CA ASN A 147 24.77 -7.34 -4.17
C ASN A 147 25.09 -6.19 -3.21
N TYR A 148 24.60 -6.26 -1.97
CA TYR A 148 24.95 -5.30 -0.94
C TYR A 148 26.41 -5.46 -0.50
N ARG A 149 26.84 -6.70 -0.26
CA ARG A 149 28.20 -7.07 0.16
C ARG A 149 29.27 -6.65 -0.85
N GLU A 150 29.03 -6.84 -2.14
CA GLU A 150 29.98 -6.49 -3.20
C GLU A 150 30.23 -4.98 -3.31
N ASN A 151 29.31 -4.17 -2.76
CA ASN A 151 29.41 -2.72 -2.73
C ASN A 151 29.70 -2.18 -1.31
N ILE A 152 30.28 -2.98 -0.41
CA ILE A 152 30.48 -2.58 0.99
C ILE A 152 31.49 -1.44 1.14
N ALA A 153 32.53 -1.40 0.30
CA ALA A 153 33.61 -0.41 0.39
C ALA A 153 33.13 1.04 0.12
N SER A 154 32.01 1.20 -0.58
CA SER A 154 31.40 2.52 -0.85
C SER A 154 30.31 2.90 0.14
N ARG A 155 30.07 2.09 1.19
CA ARG A 155 28.98 2.31 2.14
C ARG A 155 29.50 2.76 3.49
N THR A 156 28.90 3.82 4.01
CA THR A 156 29.08 4.24 5.39
C THR A 156 28.41 3.26 6.34
N VAL A 157 28.93 3.20 7.57
CA VAL A 157 28.27 2.49 8.67
C VAL A 157 26.89 3.10 8.89
N ALA A 158 25.87 2.24 9.00
CA ALA A 158 24.49 2.68 9.20
C ALA A 158 24.30 3.25 10.62
N ASN A 159 23.76 4.47 10.72
CA ASN A 159 23.41 5.11 11.98
C ASN A 159 21.92 4.98 12.30
N LYS A 160 21.08 4.75 11.28
CA LYS A 160 19.64 4.52 11.38
C LYS A 160 19.21 3.38 10.46
N VAL A 161 18.10 2.72 10.79
CA VAL A 161 17.52 1.66 9.93
C VAL A 161 17.21 2.14 8.51
N THR A 162 16.88 3.43 8.37
CA THR A 162 16.58 4.09 7.10
C THR A 162 17.82 4.34 6.24
N ASP A 163 19.03 4.31 6.81
CA ASP A 163 20.29 4.45 6.04
C ASP A 163 20.54 3.23 5.15
N ILE A 164 19.92 2.09 5.50
CA ILE A 164 19.97 0.86 4.72
C ILE A 164 18.77 0.86 3.78
N THR A 165 19.02 0.90 2.47
CA THR A 165 17.96 0.98 1.45
C THR A 165 16.95 -0.16 1.57
N TYR A 166 15.66 0.17 1.44
CA TYR A 166 14.55 -0.80 1.43
C TYR A 166 14.82 -2.03 0.58
N PHE A 167 15.26 -1.84 -0.67
CA PHE A 167 15.51 -2.94 -1.61
C PHE A 167 16.47 -4.00 -1.05
N TYR A 168 17.54 -3.57 -0.39
CA TYR A 168 18.53 -4.50 0.19
C TYR A 168 17.99 -5.21 1.42
N LYS A 169 17.22 -4.52 2.26
CA LYS A 169 16.52 -5.10 3.41
C LYS A 169 15.49 -6.14 2.98
N LEU A 170 14.63 -5.80 2.01
CA LEU A 170 13.62 -6.72 1.49
C LEU A 170 14.26 -7.98 0.89
N PHE A 171 15.33 -7.83 0.10
CA PHE A 171 16.04 -8.98 -0.45
C PHE A 171 16.63 -9.86 0.67
N ALA A 172 17.33 -9.26 1.64
CA ALA A 172 17.94 -9.99 2.75
C ALA A 172 16.88 -10.73 3.59
N PHE A 173 15.74 -10.07 3.85
CA PHE A 173 14.58 -10.67 4.50
C PHE A 173 14.05 -11.87 3.69
N ASN A 174 13.87 -11.73 2.38
CA ASN A 174 13.34 -12.80 1.54
C ASN A 174 14.29 -13.99 1.37
N GLN A 175 15.61 -13.79 1.49
CA GLN A 175 16.55 -14.93 1.49
C GLN A 175 16.30 -15.88 2.68
N ILE A 176 15.82 -15.35 3.81
CA ILE A 176 15.54 -16.14 5.00
C ILE A 176 14.11 -16.70 4.98
N TYR A 177 13.12 -15.85 4.68
CA TYR A 177 11.71 -16.21 4.87
C TYR A 177 10.98 -16.65 3.59
N GLN A 178 11.59 -16.45 2.42
CA GLN A 178 11.15 -17.00 1.12
C GLN A 178 9.65 -16.85 0.84
N PHE A 179 9.10 -15.65 1.08
CA PHE A 179 7.69 -15.41 0.78
C PHE A 179 7.51 -15.20 -0.73
N LYS A 180 6.45 -15.79 -1.28
CA LYS A 180 6.25 -15.94 -2.73
C LYS A 180 6.05 -14.59 -3.44
N GLU A 181 5.47 -13.63 -2.74
CA GLU A 181 5.03 -12.34 -3.27
C GLU A 181 6.15 -11.29 -3.33
N TYR A 182 7.40 -11.67 -3.00
CA TYR A 182 8.58 -10.80 -3.05
C TYR A 182 8.71 -10.03 -4.37
N TRP A 183 8.52 -10.70 -5.51
CA TRP A 183 8.66 -10.09 -6.84
C TRP A 183 7.60 -9.00 -7.08
N THR A 184 6.38 -9.18 -6.60
CA THR A 184 5.33 -8.17 -6.68
C THR A 184 5.74 -6.90 -5.94
N LEU A 185 6.35 -7.02 -4.75
CA LEU A 185 6.81 -5.84 -4.00
C LEU A 185 7.95 -5.09 -4.70
N LEU A 186 8.81 -5.81 -5.44
CA LEU A 186 9.81 -5.16 -6.30
C LEU A 186 9.17 -4.40 -7.46
N GLN A 187 8.12 -4.95 -8.08
CA GLN A 187 7.36 -4.27 -9.13
C GLN A 187 6.66 -3.02 -8.59
N VAL A 188 6.05 -3.10 -7.40
CA VAL A 188 5.47 -1.96 -6.69
C VAL A 188 6.50 -0.84 -6.46
N SER A 189 7.70 -1.19 -5.98
CA SER A 189 8.79 -0.23 -5.78
C SER A 189 9.21 0.45 -7.09
N TYR A 190 9.24 -0.30 -8.19
CA TYR A 190 9.52 0.25 -9.52
C TYR A 190 8.46 1.26 -9.96
N VAL A 191 7.18 0.91 -9.89
CA VAL A 191 6.07 1.81 -10.27
C VAL A 191 6.13 3.12 -9.47
N ARG A 192 6.30 3.02 -8.14
CA ARG A 192 6.46 4.19 -7.26
C ARG A 192 7.65 5.06 -7.68
N ASN A 193 8.79 4.47 -8.01
CA ASN A 193 9.98 5.22 -8.41
C ASN A 193 9.77 5.93 -9.75
N GLN A 194 9.11 5.29 -10.73
CA GLN A 194 8.76 5.95 -11.99
C GLN A 194 7.87 7.17 -11.78
N ALA A 195 6.82 7.04 -10.96
CA ALA A 195 5.93 8.16 -10.62
C ALA A 195 6.67 9.32 -9.92
N SER A 196 7.70 9.00 -9.13
CA SER A 196 8.49 9.99 -8.39
C SER A 196 9.54 10.70 -9.27
N HIS A 197 10.06 10.03 -10.30
CA HIS A 197 11.11 10.57 -11.18
C HIS A 197 10.61 11.42 -12.36
N ARG A 198 9.31 11.80 -12.38
CA ARG A 198 8.67 12.79 -13.27
C ARG A 198 9.52 13.18 -14.49
N CYS A 199 9.58 12.33 -15.51
CA CYS A 199 10.24 12.67 -16.76
C CYS A 199 9.20 12.82 -17.88
N SER A 200 8.79 14.06 -18.14
CA SER A 200 7.84 14.40 -19.21
C SER A 200 8.49 14.54 -20.59
N ILE A 201 9.83 14.54 -20.67
CA ILE A 201 10.60 14.88 -21.87
C ILE A 201 11.11 13.63 -22.60
N THR A 202 11.46 12.57 -21.86
CA THR A 202 11.89 11.29 -22.43
C THR A 202 11.04 10.19 -21.82
N GLY A 203 9.86 9.98 -22.39
CA GLY A 203 9.10 8.76 -22.13
C GLY A 203 9.92 7.55 -22.60
N ASP A 204 9.96 6.51 -21.79
CA ASP A 204 10.39 5.20 -22.30
C ASP A 204 9.54 4.89 -23.54
N LYS A 205 10.16 4.43 -24.63
CA LYS A 205 9.46 3.93 -25.83
C LYS A 205 8.78 2.60 -25.50
N GLU A 206 7.84 2.62 -24.55
CA GLU A 206 7.25 1.42 -23.97
C GLU A 206 6.60 0.54 -25.03
N ASP A 207 5.90 1.13 -26.00
CA ASP A 207 5.27 0.36 -27.07
C ASP A 207 6.30 -0.31 -27.99
N GLU A 208 7.42 0.35 -28.30
CA GLU A 208 8.51 -0.28 -29.06
C GLU A 208 9.14 -1.44 -28.28
N LEU A 209 9.36 -1.25 -26.97
CA LEU A 209 9.89 -2.29 -26.08
C LEU A 209 8.93 -3.49 -26.01
N MET A 210 7.63 -3.24 -25.90
CA MET A 210 6.60 -4.28 -25.88
C MET A 210 6.51 -5.00 -27.24
N CYS A 211 6.66 -4.29 -28.37
CA CYS A 211 6.75 -4.94 -29.67
C CYS A 211 7.96 -5.87 -29.77
N ASP A 212 9.14 -5.44 -29.33
CA ASP A 212 10.35 -6.28 -29.32
C ASP A 212 10.18 -7.51 -28.40
N TYR A 213 9.49 -7.33 -27.27
CA TYR A 213 9.17 -8.41 -26.32
C TYR A 213 8.34 -9.52 -26.97
N GLU A 214 7.31 -9.13 -27.74
CA GLU A 214 6.44 -10.05 -28.47
C GLU A 214 7.15 -10.68 -29.68
N ILE A 215 7.87 -9.90 -30.49
CA ILE A 215 8.61 -10.39 -31.67
C ILE A 215 9.63 -11.46 -31.27
N LYS A 216 10.30 -11.26 -30.13
CA LYS A 216 11.27 -12.22 -29.58
C LYS A 216 10.62 -13.40 -28.84
N GLN A 217 9.29 -13.43 -28.76
CA GLN A 217 8.50 -14.46 -28.10
C GLN A 217 8.99 -14.69 -26.68
N LEU A 218 9.23 -13.60 -25.95
CA LEU A 218 9.69 -13.64 -24.57
C LEU A 218 8.58 -13.92 -23.54
N PRO A 219 7.28 -13.60 -23.77
CA PRO A 219 6.22 -13.98 -22.86
C PRO A 219 6.25 -15.47 -22.49
N GLY A 220 6.14 -15.78 -21.20
CA GLY A 220 6.11 -17.15 -20.68
C GLY A 220 7.44 -17.91 -20.71
N LYS A 221 8.53 -17.33 -21.24
CA LYS A 221 9.86 -17.95 -21.15
C LYS A 221 10.43 -17.86 -19.75
N MET A 222 11.17 -18.89 -19.35
CA MET A 222 11.96 -18.85 -18.13
C MET A 222 13.09 -17.82 -18.26
N ARG A 223 13.09 -16.78 -17.43
CA ARG A 223 14.09 -15.71 -17.45
C ARG A 223 15.55 -16.21 -17.58
N ASN A 224 15.90 -17.28 -16.86
CA ASN A 224 17.26 -17.81 -16.83
C ASN A 224 17.68 -18.55 -18.12
N SER A 225 16.75 -18.87 -19.02
CA SER A 225 17.07 -19.43 -20.34
C SER A 225 17.34 -18.36 -21.41
N LEU A 226 17.15 -17.08 -21.07
CA LEU A 226 17.30 -15.96 -21.99
C LEU A 226 18.74 -15.45 -22.04
N THR A 227 19.13 -14.85 -23.17
CA THR A 227 20.37 -14.09 -23.29
C THR A 227 20.37 -12.89 -22.33
N TYR A 228 21.54 -12.36 -21.97
CA TYR A 228 21.61 -11.21 -21.06
C TYR A 228 20.83 -9.98 -21.57
N SER A 229 20.88 -9.70 -22.89
CA SER A 229 20.09 -8.63 -23.50
C SER A 229 18.60 -8.88 -23.43
N ASP A 230 18.17 -10.14 -23.65
CA ASP A 230 16.76 -10.50 -23.60
C ASP A 230 16.24 -10.53 -22.16
N GLN A 231 17.06 -10.90 -21.17
CA GLN A 231 16.73 -10.77 -19.74
C GLN A 231 16.45 -9.31 -19.36
N LYS A 232 17.26 -8.36 -19.85
CA LYS A 232 17.01 -6.93 -19.60
C LYS A 232 15.70 -6.45 -20.21
N LEU A 233 15.43 -6.86 -21.45
CA LEU A 233 14.18 -6.53 -22.12
C LEU A 233 12.98 -7.15 -21.40
N TYR A 234 13.08 -8.43 -21.04
CA TYR A 234 12.10 -9.18 -20.27
C TYR A 234 11.78 -8.47 -18.95
N ASP A 235 12.80 -8.20 -18.13
CA ASP A 235 12.63 -7.55 -16.82
C ASP A 235 12.00 -6.15 -16.93
N LYS A 236 12.27 -5.43 -18.02
CA LYS A 236 11.66 -4.11 -18.27
C LYS A 236 10.20 -4.24 -18.70
N CYS A 237 9.90 -5.15 -19.61
CA CYS A 237 8.54 -5.35 -20.13
C CYS A 237 7.60 -5.95 -19.08
N GLU A 238 8.06 -6.88 -18.24
CA GLU A 238 7.28 -7.40 -17.10
C GLU A 238 6.84 -6.28 -16.14
N LYS A 239 7.66 -5.25 -15.95
CA LYS A 239 7.30 -4.08 -15.13
C LYS A 239 6.32 -3.14 -15.82
N ILE A 240 6.45 -2.95 -17.13
CA ILE A 240 5.51 -2.18 -17.94
C ILE A 240 4.14 -2.86 -17.92
N MET A 241 4.09 -4.18 -18.15
CA MET A 241 2.86 -4.97 -18.09
C MET A 241 2.21 -4.88 -16.71
N PHE A 242 2.97 -5.08 -15.63
CA PHE A 242 2.45 -4.94 -14.27
C PHE A 242 1.78 -3.58 -14.03
N ARG A 243 2.37 -2.48 -14.52
CA ARG A 243 1.77 -1.14 -14.40
C ARG A 243 0.51 -0.99 -15.26
N ARG A 244 0.52 -1.51 -16.49
CA ARG A 244 -0.61 -1.45 -17.44
C ARG A 244 -1.80 -2.31 -16.99
N GLU A 245 -1.55 -3.47 -16.41
CA GLU A 245 -2.56 -4.37 -15.86
C GLU A 245 -3.28 -3.75 -14.65
N ALA A 246 -2.59 -2.88 -13.90
CA ALA A 246 -3.12 -2.22 -12.71
C ALA A 246 -3.76 -3.22 -11.74
N ASP A 247 -3.09 -4.35 -11.49
CA ASP A 247 -3.60 -5.42 -10.62
C ASP A 247 -3.49 -5.04 -9.14
N TYR A 248 -4.49 -4.29 -8.67
CA TYR A 248 -4.62 -3.86 -7.28
C TYR A 248 -4.68 -5.02 -6.29
N GLU A 249 -5.28 -6.16 -6.70
CA GLU A 249 -5.45 -7.32 -5.83
C GLU A 249 -4.11 -8.02 -5.58
N LYS A 250 -3.31 -8.23 -6.63
CA LYS A 250 -1.97 -8.78 -6.53
C LYS A 250 -1.07 -7.97 -5.60
N VAL A 251 -1.18 -6.64 -5.64
CA VAL A 251 -0.46 -5.74 -4.71
C VAL A 251 -0.92 -5.94 -3.26
N SER A 252 -2.22 -6.02 -3.02
CA SER A 252 -2.77 -6.24 -1.68
C SER A 252 -2.39 -7.60 -1.10
N ILE A 253 -2.45 -8.66 -1.92
CA ILE A 253 -2.01 -10.01 -1.52
C ILE A 253 -0.53 -9.96 -1.11
N ALA A 254 0.31 -9.28 -1.90
CA ALA A 254 1.74 -9.17 -1.59
C ALA A 254 2.02 -8.43 -0.28
N LEU A 255 1.28 -7.34 -0.03
CA LEU A 255 1.43 -6.57 1.20
C LEU A 255 0.94 -7.34 2.42
N HIS A 256 -0.19 -8.06 2.29
CA HIS A 256 -0.72 -8.91 3.37
C HIS A 256 0.19 -10.10 3.67
N ALA A 257 0.77 -10.71 2.63
CA ALA A 257 1.76 -11.77 2.78
C ALA A 257 2.98 -11.26 3.55
N LEU A 258 3.53 -10.10 3.18
CA LEU A 258 4.63 -9.47 3.92
C LEU A 258 4.26 -9.20 5.38
N TYR A 259 3.09 -8.60 5.64
CA TYR A 259 2.61 -8.34 7.00
C TYR A 259 2.59 -9.63 7.83
N LYS A 260 1.95 -10.69 7.31
CA LYS A 260 1.91 -12.00 7.97
C LYS A 260 3.31 -12.54 8.25
N THR A 261 4.19 -12.54 7.24
CA THR A 261 5.56 -13.03 7.40
C THR A 261 6.33 -12.23 8.46
N VAL A 262 6.19 -10.92 8.51
CA VAL A 262 6.80 -10.08 9.55
C VAL A 262 6.27 -10.49 10.93
N THR A 263 4.94 -10.52 11.11
CA THR A 263 4.33 -10.75 12.43
C THR A 263 4.54 -12.16 12.97
N THR A 264 4.67 -13.16 12.09
CA THR A 264 4.93 -14.55 12.50
C THR A 264 6.39 -14.79 12.91
N ASN A 265 7.31 -13.91 12.53
CA ASN A 265 8.76 -14.09 12.74
C ASN A 265 9.39 -13.08 13.72
N LEU A 266 8.56 -12.28 14.37
CA LEU A 266 8.91 -11.45 15.53
C LEU A 266 8.59 -12.21 16.81
#